data_AF-A0A3E2JWD2-F1
#
_entry.id   AF-A0A3E2JWD2-F1
#
_cell.length_a   1.000
_cell.length_b   1.000
_cell.length_c   1.000
_cell.angle_alpha   90.00
_cell.angle_beta   90.00
_cell.angle_gamma   90.00
#
_symmetry.space_group_name_H-M   'P 1'
#
loop_
_entity.id
_entity.type
_entity.pdbx_description
1 polymer ?
#
loop_
_entity_poly.entity_id
_entity_poly.type
_entity_poly.pdbx_seq_one_letter_code
_entity_poly.pdbx_strand_id
1 'polypeptide(L)'
;MRQTEGQSSSEDHSVNFLAQSLFVVNKHAKTAPEPKYLYNLKRAAINKMLTEGKAEKKGLHFSDNPRFSAQQSDVIIECGDFIFHLPPTRDDLKNLPHLGSRTAHVRNPKATLSLSKAKQVLQDYVGNLEELNKDKPKGSKQHQKNNFQNTFPSSFLGKGFKY
;
A
#
# COMPACT_ATOMS: atom_id res chain seq x y z
N MET A 1 -20.27 28.34 -31.53
CA MET A 1 -20.09 27.14 -30.70
C MET A 1 -19.13 26.20 -31.43
N ARG A 2 -17.90 26.05 -30.95
CA ARG A 2 -16.95 25.06 -31.49
C ARG A 2 -17.06 23.79 -30.66
N GLN A 3 -17.51 22.72 -31.30
CA GLN A 3 -17.47 21.38 -30.73
C GLN A 3 -15.99 20.95 -30.65
N THR A 4 -15.53 20.56 -29.47
CA THR A 4 -14.19 20.00 -29.23
C THR A 4 -14.36 18.51 -28.96
N GLU A 5 -14.25 17.70 -30.00
CA GLU A 5 -14.33 16.25 -29.88
C GLU A 5 -12.95 15.67 -29.51
N GLY A 6 -12.85 15.11 -28.31
CA GLY A 6 -12.56 13.67 -28.19
C GLY A 6 -11.11 13.14 -28.23
N GLN A 7 -10.09 13.88 -27.80
CA GLN A 7 -8.72 13.33 -27.67
C GLN A 7 -8.34 12.86 -26.24
N SER A 8 -9.23 12.98 -25.26
CA SER A 8 -8.83 12.83 -23.84
C SER A 8 -8.80 11.41 -23.27
N SER A 9 -9.34 10.40 -23.95
CA SER A 9 -9.54 9.07 -23.33
C SER A 9 -8.30 8.18 -23.30
N SER A 10 -7.38 8.29 -24.27
CA SER A 10 -6.19 7.44 -24.35
C SER A 10 -5.05 7.92 -23.45
N GLU A 11 -4.83 9.23 -23.35
CA GLU A 11 -3.78 9.81 -22.49
C GLU A 11 -4.06 9.61 -20.99
N ASP A 12 -5.34 9.68 -20.60
CA ASP A 12 -5.79 9.47 -19.21
C ASP A 12 -5.48 8.04 -18.69
N HIS A 13 -5.15 7.09 -19.57
CA HIS A 13 -4.80 5.70 -19.23
C HIS A 13 -3.31 5.38 -19.41
N SER A 14 -2.47 6.38 -19.72
CA SER A 14 -1.02 6.20 -19.80
C SER A 14 -0.46 5.75 -18.44
N VAL A 15 0.51 4.83 -18.45
CA VAL A 15 1.15 4.29 -17.24
C VAL A 15 1.69 5.41 -16.34
N ASN A 16 2.32 6.41 -16.94
CA ASN A 16 2.88 7.56 -16.22
C ASN A 16 1.78 8.44 -15.59
N PHE A 17 0.64 8.58 -16.25
CA PHE A 17 -0.47 9.38 -15.73
C PHE A 17 -1.19 8.65 -14.58
N LEU A 18 -1.35 7.34 -14.68
CA LEU A 18 -1.83 6.49 -13.57
C LEU A 18 -0.87 6.54 -12.38
N ALA A 19 0.44 6.44 -12.64
CA ALA A 19 1.46 6.53 -11.60
C ALA A 19 1.49 7.90 -10.91
N GLN A 20 1.37 8.99 -11.69
CA GLN A 20 1.24 10.33 -11.14
C GLN A 20 -0.03 10.48 -10.28
N SER A 21 -1.16 9.92 -10.75
CA SER A 21 -2.42 9.91 -10.00
C SER A 21 -2.29 9.14 -8.67
N LEU A 22 -1.66 7.97 -8.69
CA LEU A 22 -1.32 7.19 -7.49
C LEU A 22 -0.46 7.99 -6.51
N PHE A 23 0.55 8.71 -7.00
CA PHE A 23 1.43 9.52 -6.17
C PHE A 23 0.66 10.65 -5.46
N VAL A 24 -0.22 11.35 -6.18
CA VAL A 24 -1.07 12.40 -5.61
C VAL A 24 -2.04 11.82 -4.57
N VAL A 25 -2.76 10.75 -4.90
CA VAL A 25 -3.70 10.09 -3.96
C VAL A 25 -2.97 9.64 -2.69
N ASN A 26 -1.78 9.05 -2.82
CA ASN A 26 -0.97 8.63 -1.67
C ASN A 26 -0.50 9.83 -0.82
N LYS A 27 -0.10 10.94 -1.44
CA LYS A 27 0.29 12.17 -0.73
C LYS A 27 -0.87 12.69 0.12
N HIS A 28 -2.07 12.74 -0.44
CA HIS A 28 -3.26 13.21 0.26
C HIS A 28 -3.77 12.21 1.31
N ALA A 29 -3.64 10.90 1.08
CA ALA A 29 -4.03 9.88 2.05
C ALA A 29 -3.25 9.98 3.37
N LYS A 30 -2.02 10.51 3.35
CA LYS A 30 -1.21 10.72 4.57
C LYS A 30 -1.72 11.86 5.45
N THR A 31 -2.48 12.79 4.89
CA THR A 31 -2.93 14.01 5.58
C THR A 31 -4.45 14.15 5.63
N ALA A 32 -5.20 13.26 4.98
CA ALA A 32 -6.65 13.32 4.93
C ALA A 32 -7.26 12.89 6.29
N PRO A 33 -8.36 13.54 6.73
CA PRO A 33 -9.07 13.13 7.94
C PRO A 33 -9.69 11.73 7.81
N GLU A 34 -10.16 11.38 6.60
CA GLU A 34 -10.73 10.06 6.28
C GLU A 34 -9.89 9.34 5.20
N PRO A 35 -8.77 8.70 5.57
CA PRO A 35 -7.80 8.19 4.59
C PRO A 35 -8.17 6.81 4.01
N LYS A 36 -9.15 6.12 4.61
CA LYS A 36 -9.50 4.72 4.29
C LYS A 36 -9.86 4.54 2.81
N TYR A 37 -10.68 5.44 2.27
CA TYR A 37 -11.09 5.42 0.87
C TYR A 37 -9.89 5.57 -0.07
N LEU A 38 -9.01 6.54 0.18
CA LEU A 38 -7.84 6.80 -0.65
C LEU A 38 -6.83 5.65 -0.62
N TYR A 39 -6.63 5.02 0.54
CA TYR A 39 -5.78 3.81 0.65
C TYR A 39 -6.36 2.62 -0.12
N ASN A 40 -7.67 2.41 -0.04
CA ASN A 40 -8.34 1.36 -0.80
C ASN A 40 -8.21 1.59 -2.31
N LEU A 41 -8.48 2.81 -2.78
CA LEU A 41 -8.34 3.19 -4.19
C LEU A 41 -6.91 2.99 -4.69
N LYS A 42 -5.91 3.47 -3.92
CA LYS A 42 -4.49 3.26 -4.22
C LYS A 42 -4.16 1.77 -4.33
N ARG A 43 -4.58 0.96 -3.36
CA ARG A 43 -4.26 -0.47 -3.32
C ARG A 43 -4.87 -1.21 -4.51
N ALA A 44 -6.14 -0.93 -4.81
CA ALA A 44 -6.84 -1.52 -5.95
C ALA A 44 -6.16 -1.19 -7.28
N ALA A 45 -5.81 0.08 -7.48
CA ALA A 45 -5.12 0.54 -8.68
C ALA A 45 -3.74 -0.11 -8.85
N ILE A 46 -2.92 -0.17 -7.79
CA ILE A 46 -1.60 -0.83 -7.86
C ILE A 46 -1.75 -2.32 -8.20
N ASN A 47 -2.69 -3.01 -7.57
CA ASN A 47 -2.94 -4.43 -7.86
C ASN A 47 -3.32 -4.63 -9.33
N LYS A 48 -4.21 -3.78 -9.86
CA LYS A 48 -4.62 -3.82 -11.26
C LYS A 48 -3.44 -3.54 -12.21
N MET A 49 -2.61 -2.55 -11.89
CA MET A 49 -1.41 -2.25 -12.68
C MET A 49 -0.40 -3.42 -12.68
N LEU A 50 -0.24 -4.11 -11.54
CA LEU A 50 0.60 -5.31 -11.46
C LEU A 50 0.03 -6.44 -12.32
N THR A 51 -1.28 -6.68 -12.29
CA THR A 51 -1.92 -7.72 -13.12
C THR A 51 -1.86 -7.42 -14.61
N GLU A 52 -1.89 -6.14 -14.99
CA GLU A 52 -1.79 -5.70 -16.39
C GLU A 52 -0.33 -5.57 -16.88
N GLY A 53 0.67 -5.81 -16.02
CA GLY A 53 2.08 -5.62 -16.37
C GLY A 53 2.51 -4.16 -16.54
N LYS A 54 1.68 -3.20 -16.08
CA LYS A 54 1.98 -1.76 -16.06
C LYS A 54 2.83 -1.33 -14.86
N ALA A 55 2.99 -2.23 -13.89
CA ALA A 55 3.83 -2.07 -12.72
C ALA A 55 4.62 -3.34 -12.47
N GLU A 56 5.80 -3.21 -11.87
CA GLU A 56 6.69 -4.32 -11.58
C GLU A 56 7.20 -4.25 -10.15
N LYS A 57 7.25 -5.40 -9.47
CA LYS A 57 7.93 -5.53 -8.18
C LYS A 57 9.43 -5.68 -8.44
N LYS A 58 10.22 -4.66 -8.15
CA LYS A 58 11.66 -4.66 -8.43
C LYS A 58 12.49 -5.41 -7.39
N GLY A 59 12.07 -5.35 -6.12
CA GLY A 59 12.85 -5.94 -5.04
C GLY A 59 12.38 -5.50 -3.66
N LEU A 60 13.21 -5.76 -2.66
CA LEU A 60 12.98 -5.38 -1.27
C LEU A 60 13.99 -4.34 -0.82
N HIS A 61 13.54 -3.30 -0.12
CA HIS A 61 14.40 -2.41 0.67
C HIS A 61 14.20 -2.68 2.15
N PHE A 62 15.20 -2.39 2.97
CA PHE A 62 14.98 -2.24 4.41
C PHE A 62 14.08 -1.02 4.67
N SER A 63 13.14 -1.18 5.59
CA SER A 63 12.26 -0.09 6.02
C SER A 63 13.03 0.89 6.90
N ASP A 64 12.83 2.18 6.65
CA ASP A 64 13.51 3.25 7.40
C ASP A 64 13.02 3.33 8.87
N ASN A 65 11.79 2.90 9.15
CA ASN A 65 11.14 3.01 10.47
C ASN A 65 10.60 1.66 10.96
N PRO A 66 11.47 0.70 11.31
CA PRO A 66 11.06 -0.61 11.80
C PRO A 66 10.32 -0.51 13.14
N ARG A 67 9.24 -1.27 13.30
CA ARG A 67 8.57 -1.42 14.62
C ARG A 67 9.23 -2.53 15.42
N PHE A 68 9.19 -2.39 16.75
CA PHE A 68 9.67 -3.40 17.71
C PHE A 68 11.17 -3.72 17.61
N SER A 69 11.97 -2.77 17.12
CA SER A 69 13.42 -2.96 16.93
C SER A 69 13.78 -4.17 16.07
N ALA A 70 12.84 -4.65 15.25
CA ALA A 70 13.04 -5.76 14.33
C ALA A 70 13.23 -5.23 12.91
N GLN A 71 14.24 -5.72 12.19
CA GLN A 71 14.45 -5.35 10.80
C GLN A 71 13.22 -5.73 9.96
N GLN A 72 12.68 -4.77 9.22
CA GLN A 72 11.54 -4.95 8.33
C GLN A 72 11.96 -4.57 6.91
N SER A 73 11.31 -5.18 5.93
CA SER A 73 11.55 -4.88 4.51
C SER A 73 10.26 -4.38 3.88
N ASP A 74 10.39 -3.54 2.86
CA ASP A 74 9.31 -3.00 2.05
C ASP A 74 9.53 -3.41 0.59
N VAL A 75 8.46 -3.78 -0.11
CA VAL A 75 8.49 -4.08 -1.54
C VAL A 75 8.53 -2.80 -2.33
N ILE A 76 9.48 -2.73 -3.25
CA ILE A 76 9.63 -1.64 -4.20
C ILE A 76 8.82 -1.99 -5.43
N ILE A 77 7.88 -1.11 -5.77
CA ILE A 77 7.07 -1.22 -6.97
C ILE A 77 7.42 -0.05 -7.87
N GLU A 78 7.82 -0.35 -9.09
CA GLU A 78 8.02 0.64 -10.15
C GLU A 78 6.76 0.70 -11.01
N CYS A 79 6.23 1.92 -11.20
CA CYS A 79 5.10 2.22 -12.05
C CYS A 79 5.48 3.40 -12.94
N GLY A 80 5.90 3.13 -14.18
CA GLY A 80 6.45 4.19 -15.04
C GLY A 80 7.60 4.92 -14.34
N ASP A 81 7.58 6.25 -14.35
CA ASP A 81 8.63 7.07 -13.73
C ASP A 81 8.53 7.19 -12.19
N PHE A 82 7.62 6.47 -11.55
CA PHE A 82 7.36 6.56 -10.11
C PHE A 82 7.67 5.26 -9.38
N ILE A 83 8.19 5.40 -8.17
CA ILE A 83 8.49 4.29 -7.27
C ILE A 83 7.58 4.37 -6.03
N PHE A 84 7.03 3.23 -5.64
CA PHE A 84 6.19 3.05 -4.46
C PHE A 84 6.76 1.98 -3.54
N HIS A 85 6.50 2.12 -2.24
CA HIS A 85 6.84 1.12 -1.24
C HIS A 85 5.55 0.55 -0.64
N LEU A 86 5.45 -0.77 -0.60
CA LEU A 86 4.33 -1.51 -0.01
C LEU A 86 4.82 -2.51 1.03
N PRO A 87 3.98 -2.83 2.04
CA PRO A 87 4.26 -3.95 2.92
C PRO A 87 4.44 -5.25 2.13
N PRO A 88 5.48 -6.05 2.44
CA PRO A 88 5.76 -7.28 1.72
C PRO A 88 4.75 -8.38 2.06
N THR A 89 4.46 -9.22 1.06
CA THR A 89 3.80 -10.50 1.29
C THR A 89 4.82 -11.60 1.59
N ARG A 90 4.35 -12.77 2.05
CA ARG A 90 5.23 -13.93 2.29
C ARG A 90 5.95 -14.38 1.02
N ASP A 91 5.29 -14.29 -0.13
CA ASP A 91 5.87 -14.70 -1.41
C ASP A 91 6.89 -13.68 -1.91
N ASP A 92 6.63 -12.38 -1.66
CA ASP A 92 7.60 -11.32 -1.96
C ASP A 92 8.91 -11.52 -1.20
N LEU A 93 8.84 -11.86 0.09
CA LEU A 93 10.04 -12.11 0.92
C LEU A 93 10.85 -13.34 0.46
N LYS A 94 10.22 -14.31 -0.22
CA LYS A 94 10.88 -15.52 -0.71
C LYS A 94 11.52 -15.32 -2.08
N ASN A 95 10.83 -14.60 -2.96
CA ASN A 95 11.14 -14.58 -4.39
C ASN A 95 11.86 -13.31 -4.84
N LEU A 96 11.66 -12.18 -4.14
CA LEU A 96 12.28 -10.92 -4.55
C LEU A 96 13.69 -10.76 -3.96
N PRO A 97 14.65 -10.24 -4.75
CA PRO A 97 15.97 -9.93 -4.24
C PRO A 97 15.93 -8.74 -3.28
N HIS A 98 16.81 -8.76 -2.28
CA HIS A 98 16.99 -7.63 -1.38
C HIS A 98 17.98 -6.62 -1.98
N LEU A 99 17.54 -5.40 -2.22
CA LEU A 99 18.31 -4.31 -2.85
C LEU A 99 19.06 -3.45 -1.81
N GLY A 100 18.91 -3.75 -0.52
CA GLY A 100 19.62 -3.10 0.56
C GLY A 100 18.83 -1.93 1.16
N SER A 101 19.55 -0.88 1.56
CA SER A 101 18.94 0.31 2.14
C SER A 101 18.47 1.28 1.06
N ARG A 102 17.43 2.05 1.39
CA ARG A 102 16.85 3.01 0.48
C ARG A 102 17.84 4.15 0.15
N THR A 103 18.03 4.43 -1.14
CA THR A 103 18.89 5.54 -1.58
C THR A 103 18.17 6.88 -1.40
N ALA A 104 18.73 7.78 -0.58
CA ALA A 104 18.10 9.06 -0.23
C ALA A 104 17.92 10.04 -1.40
N HIS A 105 18.72 9.90 -2.45
CA HIS A 105 18.73 10.81 -3.61
C HIS A 105 17.66 10.48 -4.66
N VAL A 106 17.12 9.26 -4.67
CA VAL A 106 16.11 8.85 -5.65
C VAL A 106 14.74 9.34 -5.19
N ARG A 107 14.13 10.23 -5.97
CA ARG A 107 12.82 10.83 -5.67
C ARG A 107 11.89 10.69 -6.86
N ASN A 108 10.62 10.50 -6.57
CA ASN A 108 9.57 10.56 -7.58
C ASN A 108 9.51 11.96 -8.21
N PRO A 109 9.20 12.05 -9.51
CA PRO A 109 9.06 13.32 -10.19
C PRO A 109 7.90 14.15 -9.60
N LYS A 110 7.93 15.47 -9.85
CA LYS A 110 6.89 16.38 -9.35
C LYS A 110 5.56 16.08 -10.05
N ALA A 111 4.49 16.01 -9.27
CA ALA A 111 3.14 15.87 -9.80
C ALA A 111 2.43 17.24 -9.88
N THR A 112 1.74 17.47 -11.00
CA THR A 112 0.95 18.68 -11.26
C THR A 112 -0.57 18.46 -11.13
N LEU A 113 -0.99 17.20 -10.96
CA LEU A 113 -2.39 16.79 -10.95
C LEU A 113 -3.11 17.16 -9.64
N SER A 114 -4.38 17.57 -9.75
CA SER A 114 -5.23 17.82 -8.58
C SER A 114 -5.72 16.52 -7.95
N LEU A 115 -6.03 16.52 -6.64
CA LEU A 115 -6.60 15.34 -5.96
C LEU A 115 -7.91 14.88 -6.62
N SER A 116 -8.77 15.81 -7.04
CA SER A 116 -10.06 15.47 -7.63
C SER A 116 -9.88 14.68 -8.92
N LYS A 117 -9.04 15.18 -9.84
CA LYS A 117 -8.75 14.50 -11.10
C LYS A 117 -7.99 13.19 -10.87
N ALA A 118 -7.02 13.15 -9.94
CA ALA A 118 -6.30 11.92 -9.59
C ALA A 118 -7.25 10.81 -9.09
N LYS A 119 -8.23 11.15 -8.24
CA LYS A 119 -9.26 10.20 -7.81
C LYS A 119 -10.07 9.71 -8.99
N GLN A 120 -10.60 10.63 -9.80
CA GLN A 120 -11.43 10.29 -10.95
C GLN A 120 -10.70 9.32 -11.88
N VAL A 121 -9.46 9.63 -12.26
CA VAL A 121 -8.63 8.79 -13.13
C VAL A 121 -8.44 7.39 -12.54
N LEU A 122 -8.13 7.27 -11.25
CA LEU A 122 -7.98 5.95 -10.63
C LEU A 122 -9.32 5.21 -10.46
N GLN A 123 -10.42 5.93 -10.26
CA GLN A 123 -11.75 5.32 -10.17
C GLN A 123 -12.19 4.77 -11.53
N ASP A 124 -12.03 5.56 -12.58
CA ASP A 124 -12.32 5.16 -13.96
C ASP A 124 -11.45 3.97 -14.35
N TYR A 125 -10.17 3.99 -13.94
CA TYR A 125 -9.25 2.89 -14.20
C TYR A 125 -9.59 1.62 -13.40
N VAL A 126 -9.89 1.71 -12.10
CA VAL A 126 -10.16 0.52 -11.25
C VAL A 126 -11.56 -0.05 -11.53
N GLY A 127 -12.54 0.80 -11.83
CA GLY A 127 -13.95 0.45 -11.89
C GLY A 127 -14.64 0.50 -10.52
N ASN A 128 -15.73 -0.25 -10.36
CA ASN A 128 -16.58 -0.24 -9.15
C ASN A 128 -15.82 -0.68 -7.89
N LEU A 129 -15.37 0.29 -7.08
CA LEU A 129 -14.63 0.06 -5.83
C LEU A 129 -15.46 -0.63 -4.74
N GLU A 130 -16.79 -0.58 -4.83
CA GLU A 130 -17.74 -1.23 -3.91
C GLU A 130 -17.58 -2.76 -3.87
N GLU A 131 -17.16 -3.38 -4.97
CA GLU A 131 -16.96 -4.83 -5.04
C GLU A 131 -15.72 -5.27 -4.26
N LEU A 132 -14.66 -4.45 -4.24
CA LEU A 132 -13.39 -4.75 -3.58
C LEU A 132 -13.43 -4.65 -2.04
N ASN A 133 -14.49 -4.06 -1.48
CA ASN A 133 -14.70 -4.02 -0.03
C ASN A 133 -15.46 -5.24 0.51
N LYS A 134 -16.00 -6.12 -0.35
CA LYS A 134 -16.78 -7.29 0.06
C LYS A 134 -15.90 -8.46 0.53
N ASP A 135 -14.63 -8.49 0.13
CA ASP A 135 -13.72 -9.62 0.40
C ASP A 135 -12.95 -9.55 1.73
N LYS A 136 -13.31 -8.64 2.64
CA LYS A 136 -12.87 -8.80 4.02
C LYS A 136 -13.85 -9.73 4.71
N PRO A 137 -13.50 -10.99 5.04
CA PRO A 137 -14.24 -11.68 6.07
C PRO A 137 -14.23 -10.74 7.27
N LYS A 138 -15.42 -10.38 7.75
CA LYS A 138 -15.56 -9.79 9.09
C LYS A 138 -15.07 -10.90 10.03
N GLY A 139 -13.76 -10.96 10.24
CA GLY A 139 -13.16 -11.79 11.24
C GLY A 139 -13.79 -11.33 12.53
N SER A 140 -14.78 -12.09 13.00
CA SER A 140 -15.28 -11.96 14.35
C SER A 140 -14.03 -12.07 15.20
N LYS A 141 -13.64 -10.97 15.83
CA LYS A 141 -12.68 -11.04 16.93
C LYS A 141 -13.43 -11.72 18.06
N GLN A 142 -13.58 -13.04 17.99
CA GLN A 142 -13.70 -13.83 19.19
C GLN A 142 -12.38 -13.57 19.93
N HIS A 143 -12.44 -12.68 20.91
CA HIS A 143 -11.48 -12.67 22.00
C HIS A 143 -11.57 -14.07 22.62
N GLN A 144 -10.80 -15.02 22.10
CA GLN A 144 -10.48 -16.20 22.87
C GLN A 144 -9.67 -15.67 24.04
N LYS A 145 -10.30 -15.65 25.23
CA LYS A 145 -9.58 -15.52 26.48
C LYS A 145 -8.67 -16.74 26.53
N ASN A 146 -7.44 -16.58 26.06
CA ASN A 146 -6.40 -17.56 26.32
C ASN A 146 -6.18 -17.50 27.83
N ASN A 147 -6.75 -18.47 28.55
CA ASN A 147 -6.33 -18.77 29.91
C ASN A 147 -4.88 -19.24 29.79
N PHE A 148 -3.93 -18.31 29.85
CA PHE A 148 -2.52 -18.62 29.97
C PHE A 148 -2.33 -19.34 31.31
N GLN A 149 -2.34 -20.67 31.27
CA GLN A 149 -1.76 -21.48 32.35
C GLN A 149 -0.25 -21.37 32.19
N ASN A 150 0.36 -20.51 33.01
CA ASN A 150 1.81 -20.45 33.17
C ASN A 150 2.31 -21.82 33.65
N THR A 151 2.76 -22.65 32.73
CA THR A 151 3.31 -23.99 32.99
C THR A 151 4.76 -23.93 33.49
N PHE A 152 5.36 -22.73 33.51
CA PHE A 152 6.63 -22.46 34.16
C PHE A 152 6.40 -21.40 35.25
N PRO A 153 6.27 -21.79 36.53
CA PRO A 153 6.40 -20.82 37.60
C PRO A 153 7.82 -20.27 37.55
N SER A 154 7.96 -18.98 37.23
CA SER A 154 9.22 -18.27 37.42
C SER A 154 9.68 -18.52 38.87
N SER A 155 10.83 -19.18 39.02
CA SER A 155 11.49 -19.34 40.32
C SER A 155 12.02 -18.02 40.89
N PHE A 156 11.91 -16.93 40.12
CA PHE A 156 12.45 -15.61 40.46
C PHE A 156 11.50 -14.76 41.30
N LEU A 157 10.21 -15.07 41.32
CA LEU A 157 9.21 -14.40 42.16
C LEU A 157 8.61 -15.44 43.09
N GLY A 158 9.06 -15.44 44.34
CA GLY A 158 8.70 -16.41 45.35
C GLY A 158 7.19 -16.65 45.48
N LYS A 159 6.83 -17.88 45.86
CA LYS A 159 5.46 -18.34 46.11
C LYS A 159 4.78 -17.42 47.14
N GLY A 160 4.00 -16.45 46.69
CA GLY A 160 3.47 -15.45 47.63
C GLY A 160 2.25 -14.64 47.22
N PHE A 161 1.64 -14.85 46.04
CA PHE A 161 0.44 -14.10 45.67
C PHE A 161 -0.66 -15.04 45.18
N LYS A 162 -1.72 -15.15 46.00
CA LYS A 162 -3.03 -15.68 45.62
C LYS A 162 -3.88 -14.51 45.13
N TYR A 163 -4.55 -14.68 43.99
CA TYR A 163 -5.69 -13.84 43.61
C TYR A 163 -6.93 -14.31 44.37
#